data_AF-A0A6J0JMB4-F1
#
_entry.id   AF-A0A6J0JMB4-F1
#
_cell.length_a   1.000
_cell.length_b   1.000
_cell.length_c   1.000
_cell.angle_alpha   90.00
_cell.angle_beta   90.00
_cell.angle_gamma   90.00
#
_symmetry.space_group_name_H-M   'P 1'
#
loop_
_entity.id
_entity.type
_entity.pdbx_description
1 polymer ?
#
loop_
_entity_poly.entity_id
_entity_poly.type
_entity_poly.pdbx_seq_one_letter_code
_entity_poly.pdbx_strand_id
1 'polypeptide(L)'
;MSFGSKELFPKHAFTMWVTNYDRLPTRTRLQAWGLPVPTTCPLCNTHDETRDHLFLSCCYSDQVWASVFARCNPPAQRFAVWSKLLSWIRSAHSRRMRLLRKLVSQAVVFHLWKQRNNLIHNSEALPAATVFRFIDKEVKNII
;
A
#
# COMPACT_ATOMS: atom_id res chain seq x y z
N MET A 1 -21.22 0.82 -5.92
CA MET A 1 -20.19 1.74 -5.40
C MET A 1 -19.98 2.81 -6.44
N SER A 2 -20.47 4.03 -6.20
CA SER A 2 -20.46 5.12 -7.17
C SER A 2 -19.05 5.72 -7.31
N PHE A 3 -18.51 5.65 -8.52
CA PHE A 3 -17.34 6.42 -8.96
C PHE A 3 -17.74 7.90 -9.07
N GLY A 4 -17.72 8.60 -7.94
CA GLY A 4 -18.26 9.97 -7.81
C GLY A 4 -17.31 10.97 -7.16
N SER A 5 -16.00 10.83 -7.37
CA SER A 5 -15.02 11.87 -7.03
C SER A 5 -13.90 11.81 -8.05
N LYS A 6 -13.61 12.92 -8.75
CA LYS A 6 -12.39 13.07 -9.58
C LYS A 6 -11.21 12.48 -8.79
N GLU A 7 -10.76 11.29 -9.16
CA GLU A 7 -9.67 10.66 -8.43
C GLU A 7 -8.40 11.38 -8.86
N LEU A 8 -7.79 12.13 -7.93
CA LEU A 8 -6.61 12.95 -8.19
C LEU A 8 -5.45 12.13 -8.81
N PHE A 9 -5.43 10.82 -8.56
CA PHE A 9 -4.47 9.88 -9.14
C PHE A 9 -5.18 8.60 -9.59
N PRO A 10 -5.66 8.53 -10.85
CA PRO A 10 -6.39 7.36 -11.36
C PRO A 10 -5.61 6.05 -11.20
N LYS A 11 -4.28 6.11 -11.40
CA LYS A 11 -3.37 4.98 -11.17
C LYS A 11 -3.40 4.46 -9.72
N HIS A 12 -3.44 5.34 -8.71
CA HIS A 12 -3.40 4.91 -7.31
C HIS A 12 -4.72 4.25 -6.92
N ALA A 13 -5.82 4.84 -7.36
CA ALA A 13 -7.12 4.30 -7.07
C ALA A 13 -7.40 2.99 -7.80
N PHE A 14 -6.95 2.86 -9.05
CA PHE A 14 -6.98 1.59 -9.78
C PHE A 14 -6.17 0.51 -9.05
N THR A 15 -4.93 0.79 -8.66
CA THR A 15 -4.12 -0.18 -7.90
C THR A 15 -4.79 -0.56 -6.58
N MET A 16 -5.33 0.41 -5.84
CA MET A 16 -6.08 0.14 -4.61
C MET A 16 -7.31 -0.73 -4.87
N TRP A 17 -8.06 -0.48 -5.94
CA TRP A 17 -9.22 -1.28 -6.33
C TRP A 17 -8.80 -2.73 -6.60
N VAL A 18 -7.81 -2.98 -7.45
CA VAL A 18 -7.30 -4.33 -7.73
C VAL A 18 -6.82 -5.02 -6.43
N THR A 19 -6.14 -4.27 -5.56
CA THR A 19 -5.64 -4.78 -4.26
C THR A 19 -6.79 -5.14 -3.32
N ASN A 20 -7.88 -4.37 -3.29
CA ASN A 20 -9.06 -4.68 -2.48
C ASN A 20 -9.69 -6.02 -2.83
N TYR A 21 -9.71 -6.36 -4.12
CA TYR A 21 -10.19 -7.67 -4.60
C TYR A 21 -9.15 -8.78 -4.48
N ASP A 22 -7.99 -8.49 -3.89
CA ASP A 22 -6.85 -9.41 -3.81
C ASP A 22 -6.42 -9.91 -5.19
N ARG A 23 -6.46 -9.07 -6.23
CA ARG A 23 -6.22 -9.49 -7.63
C ARG A 23 -4.82 -9.18 -8.15
N LEU A 24 -3.93 -8.65 -7.32
CA LEU A 24 -2.55 -8.40 -7.74
C LEU A 24 -1.75 -9.72 -7.83
N PRO A 25 -0.78 -9.85 -8.76
CA PRO A 25 0.05 -11.04 -8.92
C PRO A 25 1.15 -11.10 -7.84
N THR A 26 0.76 -11.28 -6.58
CA THR A 26 1.70 -11.59 -5.50
C THR A 26 2.26 -13.01 -5.69
N ARG A 27 3.47 -13.29 -5.20
CA ARG A 27 4.14 -14.58 -5.40
C ARG A 27 3.32 -15.75 -4.87
N THR A 28 2.68 -15.64 -3.71
CA THR A 28 1.78 -16.68 -3.19
C THR A 28 0.62 -16.95 -4.15
N ARG A 29 0.06 -15.91 -4.80
CA ARG A 29 -1.01 -16.09 -5.79
C ARG A 29 -0.51 -16.68 -7.11
N LEU A 30 0.66 -16.25 -7.58
CA LEU A 30 1.29 -16.81 -8.79
C LEU A 30 1.61 -18.30 -8.60
N GLN A 31 2.10 -18.70 -7.42
CA GLN A 31 2.30 -20.10 -7.09
C GLN A 31 0.98 -20.88 -7.06
N ALA A 32 -0.09 -20.31 -6.50
CA ALA A 32 -1.42 -20.92 -6.54
C ALA A 32 -1.98 -21.08 -7.97
N TRP A 33 -1.50 -20.31 -8.94
CA TRP A 33 -1.79 -20.48 -10.37
C TRP A 33 -0.90 -21.51 -11.06
N GLY A 34 -0.02 -22.18 -10.32
CA GLY A 34 0.88 -23.22 -10.84
C GLY A 34 2.19 -22.69 -11.41
N LEU A 35 2.52 -21.40 -11.25
CA LEU A 35 3.82 -20.88 -11.68
C LEU A 35 4.91 -21.30 -10.69
N PRO A 36 6.09 -21.77 -11.16
CA PRO A 36 7.20 -22.20 -10.31
C PRO A 36 7.99 -20.99 -9.80
N VAL A 37 7.37 -20.16 -8.97
CA VAL A 37 7.98 -18.96 -8.37
C VAL A 37 8.15 -19.14 -6.86
N PRO A 38 9.21 -18.60 -6.25
CA PRO A 38 9.34 -18.59 -4.78
C PRO A 38 8.20 -17.75 -4.18
N THR A 39 7.71 -18.12 -3.00
CA THR A 39 6.66 -17.38 -2.30
C THR A 39 7.19 -16.18 -1.52
N THR A 40 8.48 -16.18 -1.17
CA THR A 40 9.09 -15.18 -0.30
C THR A 40 8.88 -13.75 -0.82
N CYS A 41 8.52 -12.83 0.07
CA CYS A 41 8.32 -11.42 -0.23
C CYS A 41 9.61 -10.78 -0.76
N PRO A 42 9.58 -10.14 -1.94
CA PRO A 42 10.76 -9.50 -2.51
C PRO A 42 11.32 -8.37 -1.62
N LEU A 43 10.46 -7.66 -0.89
CA LEU A 43 10.86 -6.46 -0.14
C LEU A 43 11.62 -6.78 1.16
N CYS A 44 11.25 -7.85 1.86
CA CYS A 44 11.84 -8.19 3.16
C CYS A 44 12.60 -9.51 3.16
N ASN A 45 12.39 -10.37 2.16
CA ASN A 45 13.00 -11.70 2.06
C ASN A 45 12.82 -12.62 3.30
N THR A 46 11.75 -12.43 4.10
CA THR A 46 11.56 -13.17 5.37
C THR A 46 10.26 -13.97 5.46
N HIS A 47 9.17 -13.52 4.83
CA HIS A 47 7.87 -14.18 4.89
C HIS A 47 7.27 -14.30 3.49
N ASP A 48 6.21 -15.09 3.33
CA ASP A 48 5.49 -15.22 2.08
C ASP A 48 4.83 -13.90 1.62
N GLU A 49 4.85 -13.66 0.31
CA GLU A 49 4.25 -12.51 -0.35
C GLU A 49 2.73 -12.68 -0.49
N THR A 50 2.02 -12.47 0.61
CA THR A 50 0.57 -12.26 0.60
C THR A 50 0.25 -10.77 0.42
N ARG A 51 -1.01 -10.41 0.10
CA ARG A 51 -1.44 -9.00 0.06
C ARG A 51 -1.19 -8.31 1.40
N ASP A 52 -1.65 -8.94 2.48
CA ASP A 52 -1.61 -8.33 3.80
C ASP A 52 -0.15 -8.18 4.28
N HIS A 53 0.70 -9.16 3.97
CA HIS A 53 2.14 -9.02 4.21
C HIS A 53 2.76 -7.92 3.36
N LEU A 54 2.64 -7.99 2.04
CA LEU A 54 3.26 -7.05 1.11
C LEU A 54 2.91 -5.60 1.44
N PHE A 55 1.64 -5.31 1.74
CA PHE A 55 1.19 -3.94 1.90
C PHE A 55 1.16 -3.45 3.35
N LEU A 56 1.18 -4.33 4.36
CA LEU A 56 0.95 -3.94 5.75
C LEU A 56 2.01 -4.47 6.71
N SER A 57 2.18 -5.80 6.81
CA SER A 57 3.02 -6.40 7.87
C SER A 57 4.49 -6.65 7.47
N CYS A 58 4.85 -6.47 6.21
CA CYS A 58 6.24 -6.48 5.75
C CYS A 58 7.04 -5.37 6.45
N CYS A 59 8.23 -5.70 6.97
CA CYS A 59 9.06 -4.73 7.71
C CYS A 59 9.44 -3.49 6.87
N TYR A 60 9.58 -3.64 5.55
CA TYR A 60 9.79 -2.52 4.63
C TYR A 60 8.53 -1.63 4.55
N SER A 61 7.36 -2.25 4.36
CA SER A 61 6.08 -1.56 4.24
C SER A 61 5.68 -0.87 5.54
N ASP A 62 5.96 -1.50 6.66
CA ASP A 62 5.78 -0.96 8.01
C ASP A 62 6.59 0.33 8.23
N GLN A 63 7.84 0.40 7.74
CA GLN A 63 8.64 1.65 7.80
C GLN A 63 8.00 2.79 7.00
N VAL A 64 7.43 2.49 5.83
CA VAL A 64 6.71 3.49 5.02
C VAL A 64 5.46 3.96 5.76
N TRP A 65 4.67 3.03 6.30
CA TRP A 65 3.48 3.36 7.10
C TRP A 65 3.81 4.17 8.34
N ALA A 66 4.88 3.83 9.07
CA ALA A 66 5.31 4.56 10.26
C ALA A 66 5.61 6.04 9.92
N SER A 67 6.31 6.26 8.81
CA SER A 67 6.63 7.62 8.33
C SER A 67 5.36 8.39 7.93
N VAL A 68 4.40 7.73 7.29
CA VAL A 68 3.10 8.32 6.93
C VAL A 68 2.27 8.67 8.17
N PHE A 69 2.20 7.77 9.15
CA PHE A 69 1.43 7.98 10.37
C PHE A 69 1.98 9.10 11.25
N ALA A 70 3.31 9.27 11.28
CA ALA A 70 3.95 10.42 11.91
C ALA A 70 3.47 11.77 11.34
N ARG A 71 2.93 11.78 10.11
CA ARG A 71 2.45 12.98 9.40
C ARG A 71 0.93 13.11 9.37
N CYS A 72 0.18 12.00 9.48
CA CYS A 72 -1.23 11.94 9.09
C CYS A 72 -2.15 11.34 10.18
N ASN A 73 -1.93 11.69 11.44
CA ASN A 73 -2.67 11.22 12.61
C ASN A 73 -2.61 9.68 12.77
N PRO A 74 -1.69 9.16 13.60
CA PRO A 74 -1.43 7.73 13.68
C PRO A 74 -2.67 6.94 14.14
N PRO A 75 -2.89 5.73 13.61
CA PRO A 75 -3.81 4.78 14.23
C PRO A 75 -3.27 4.32 15.59
N ALA A 76 -4.17 3.87 16.47
CA ALA A 76 -3.79 3.29 17.77
C ALA A 76 -2.98 1.99 17.64
N GLN A 77 -3.13 1.28 16.52
CA GLN A 77 -2.44 0.03 16.24
C GLN A 77 -1.99 -0.02 14.78
N ARG A 78 -0.86 -0.69 14.54
CA ARG A 78 -0.37 -0.97 13.19
C ARG A 78 -1.31 -1.94 12.48
N PHE A 79 -1.42 -1.82 11.16
CA PHE A 79 -2.22 -2.73 10.37
C PHE A 79 -1.43 -4.00 10.09
N ALA A 80 -1.97 -5.16 10.45
CA ALA A 80 -1.47 -6.45 10.02
C ALA A 80 -2.41 -7.13 9.00
N VAL A 81 -3.65 -6.66 8.90
CA VAL A 81 -4.72 -7.27 8.10
C VAL A 81 -5.45 -6.20 7.30
N TRP A 82 -5.80 -6.51 6.05
CA TRP A 82 -6.41 -5.56 5.11
C TRP A 82 -7.72 -4.96 5.61
N SER A 83 -8.53 -5.77 6.30
CA SER A 83 -9.80 -5.32 6.89
C SER A 83 -9.61 -4.21 7.93
N LYS A 84 -8.49 -4.20 8.67
CA LYS A 84 -8.16 -3.16 9.66
C LYS A 84 -7.80 -1.84 8.98
N LEU A 85 -7.05 -1.87 7.87
CA LEU A 85 -6.80 -0.67 7.06
C LEU A 85 -8.12 -0.06 6.56
N LEU A 86 -9.02 -0.88 6.00
CA LEU A 86 -10.31 -0.39 5.51
C LEU A 86 -11.20 0.15 6.64
N SER A 87 -11.18 -0.49 7.81
CA SER A 87 -11.89 -0.01 9.00
C SER A 87 -11.38 1.36 9.44
N TRP A 88 -10.06 1.56 9.49
CA TRP A 88 -9.45 2.84 9.85
C TRP A 88 -9.79 3.97 8.87
N ILE A 89 -9.84 3.69 7.57
CA ILE A 89 -10.29 4.68 6.58
C ILE A 89 -11.74 5.10 6.86
N ARG A 90 -12.63 4.14 7.14
CA ARG A 90 -14.06 4.37 7.37
C ARG A 90 -14.35 5.08 8.69
N SER A 91 -13.59 4.79 9.74
CA SER A 91 -13.75 5.33 11.10
C SER A 91 -13.31 6.80 11.26
N ALA A 92 -12.94 7.48 10.18
CA ALA A 92 -12.62 8.91 10.24
C ALA A 92 -13.84 9.73 10.70
N HIS A 93 -13.61 10.65 11.65
CA HIS A 93 -14.65 11.48 12.28
C HIS A 93 -15.20 12.59 11.37
N SER A 94 -14.52 12.91 10.26
CA SER A 94 -14.98 13.92 9.30
C SER A 94 -14.76 13.46 7.85
N ARG A 95 -15.54 14.03 6.92
CA ARG A 95 -15.42 13.76 5.47
C ARG A 95 -14.03 14.12 4.95
N ARG A 96 -13.45 15.24 5.40
CA ARG A 96 -12.08 15.65 5.06
C ARG A 96 -11.06 14.61 5.51
N MET A 97 -11.17 14.13 6.74
CA MET A 97 -10.25 13.12 7.25
C MET A 97 -10.42 11.77 6.56
N ARG A 98 -11.65 11.38 6.23
CA ARG A 98 -11.93 10.16 5.44
C ARG A 98 -11.26 10.24 4.07
N LEU A 99 -11.37 11.39 3.40
CA LEU A 99 -10.73 11.63 2.11
C LEU A 99 -9.20 11.56 2.24
N LEU A 100 -8.62 12.22 3.24
CA LEU A 100 -7.17 12.17 3.48
C LEU A 100 -6.68 10.74 3.72
N ARG A 101 -7.32 10.00 4.63
CA ARG A 101 -6.96 8.59 4.90
C ARG A 101 -7.09 7.73 3.65
N LYS A 102 -8.14 7.92 2.85
CA LYS A 102 -8.33 7.20 1.57
C LYS A 102 -7.17 7.50 0.62
N LEU A 103 -6.87 8.78 0.36
CA LEU A 103 -5.85 9.19 -0.62
C LEU A 103 -4.45 8.76 -0.21
N VAL A 104 -4.10 8.95 1.06
CA VAL A 104 -2.82 8.50 1.63
C VAL A 104 -2.68 6.98 1.50
N SER A 105 -3.73 6.22 1.83
CA SER A 105 -3.68 4.76 1.70
C SER A 105 -3.53 4.31 0.25
N GLN A 106 -4.24 4.95 -0.68
CA GLN A 106 -4.10 4.69 -2.12
C GLN A 106 -2.67 4.96 -2.61
N ALA A 107 -2.06 6.07 -2.17
CA ALA A 107 -0.68 6.42 -2.53
C ALA A 107 0.33 5.40 -1.96
N VAL A 108 0.21 5.04 -0.68
CA VAL A 108 1.10 4.03 -0.06
C VAL A 108 1.02 2.70 -0.81
N VAL A 109 -0.19 2.19 -1.05
CA VAL A 109 -0.40 0.92 -1.76
C VAL A 109 0.19 0.97 -3.17
N PHE A 110 -0.02 2.06 -3.90
CA PHE A 110 0.56 2.25 -5.22
C PHE A 110 2.09 2.22 -5.20
N HIS A 111 2.72 2.99 -4.31
CA HIS A 111 4.18 3.10 -4.30
C HIS A 111 4.85 1.83 -3.76
N LEU A 112 4.25 1.12 -2.80
CA LEU A 112 4.73 -0.19 -2.37
C LEU A 112 4.66 -1.21 -3.52
N TRP A 113 3.54 -1.23 -4.26
CA TRP A 113 3.41 -2.08 -5.44
C TRP A 113 4.45 -1.74 -6.51
N LYS A 114 4.62 -0.44 -6.79
CA LYS A 114 5.64 0.06 -7.73
C LYS A 114 7.04 -0.37 -7.30
N GLN A 115 7.39 -0.19 -6.03
CA GLN A 115 8.72 -0.53 -5.52
C GLN A 115 8.99 -2.03 -5.57
N ARG A 116 8.00 -2.85 -5.21
CA ARG A 116 8.06 -4.30 -5.36
C ARG A 116 8.34 -4.70 -6.81
N ASN A 117 7.63 -4.10 -7.77
CA ASN A 117 7.84 -4.39 -9.19
C ASN A 117 9.20 -3.88 -9.69
N ASN A 118 9.67 -2.73 -9.21
CA ASN A 118 10.99 -2.21 -9.54
C ASN A 118 12.09 -3.18 -9.09
N LEU A 119 11.93 -3.76 -7.90
CA LEU A 119 12.87 -4.75 -7.38
C LEU A 119 12.86 -6.04 -8.20
N ILE A 120 11.68 -6.53 -8.63
CA ILE A 120 11.58 -7.76 -9.42
C ILE A 120 12.10 -7.59 -10.85
N HIS A 121 11.74 -6.49 -11.51
CA HIS A 121 11.98 -6.33 -12.96
C HIS A 121 13.25 -5.56 -13.28
N ASN A 122 13.68 -4.67 -12.38
CA ASN A 122 14.82 -3.79 -12.60
C ASN A 122 15.95 -4.00 -11.57
N SER A 123 15.76 -4.90 -10.59
CA SER A 123 16.71 -5.12 -9.48
C SER A 123 17.01 -3.86 -8.67
N GLU A 124 16.08 -2.91 -8.64
CA GLU A 124 16.26 -1.62 -7.98
C GLU A 124 15.50 -1.55 -6.64
N ALA A 125 16.26 -1.43 -5.55
CA ALA A 125 15.76 -1.26 -4.20
C ALA A 125 15.87 0.20 -3.74
N LEU A 126 14.75 0.91 -3.64
CA LEU A 126 14.71 2.23 -3.02
C LEU A 126 14.53 2.08 -1.50
N PRO A 127 15.23 2.88 -0.67
CA PRO A 127 14.95 2.94 0.76
C PRO A 127 13.50 3.37 1.06
N ALA A 128 12.91 2.83 2.13
CA ALA A 128 11.55 3.18 2.56
C ALA A 128 11.35 4.70 2.73
N ALA A 129 12.37 5.39 3.23
CA ALA A 129 12.38 6.85 3.33
C ALA A 129 12.24 7.57 1.98
N THR A 130 12.84 7.03 0.91
CA THR A 130 12.70 7.59 -0.45
C THR A 130 11.28 7.39 -0.98
N VAL A 131 10.71 6.20 -0.79
CA VAL A 131 9.31 5.94 -1.14
C VAL A 131 8.37 6.86 -0.38
N PHE A 132 8.58 7.05 0.93
CA PHE A 132 7.83 8.00 1.73
C PHE A 132 7.94 9.44 1.21
N ARG A 133 9.12 9.91 0.78
CA ARG A 133 9.27 11.25 0.19
C ARG A 133 8.40 11.46 -1.06
N PHE A 134 8.24 10.44 -1.90
CA PHE A 134 7.32 10.52 -3.05
C PHE A 134 5.87 10.64 -2.58
N ILE A 135 5.46 9.83 -1.60
CA ILE A 135 4.12 9.87 -1.01
C ILE A 135 3.83 11.23 -0.35
N ASP A 136 4.73 11.75 0.50
CA ASP A 136 4.55 13.04 1.20
C ASP A 136 4.47 14.20 0.20
N LYS A 137 5.27 14.19 -0.87
CA LYS A 137 5.18 15.19 -1.95
C LYS A 137 3.82 15.13 -2.66
N GLU A 138 3.33 13.93 -2.99
CA GLU A 138 2.03 13.78 -3.64
C GLU A 138 0.88 14.22 -2.74
N VAL A 139 0.91 13.84 -1.45
CA VAL A 139 -0.14 14.17 -0.48
C VAL A 139 -0.18 15.67 -0.17
N LYS A 140 0.97 16.33 -0.04
CA LYS A 140 1.06 17.79 0.16
C LYS A 140 0.43 18.59 -0.96
N ASN A 141 0.49 18.10 -2.20
CA ASN A 141 -0.10 18.79 -3.35
C ASN A 141 -1.64 18.69 -3.38
N ILE A 142 -2.27 17.94 -2.45
CA ILE A 142 -3.72 17.73 -2.40
C ILE A 142 -4.40 18.51 -1.27
N ILE A 143 -3.68 18.77 -0.17
CA ILE A 143 -4.20 19.42 1.06
C ILE A 143 -3.93 20.91 0.99
#